data_AF-A0A163AQ86-F1
#
_entry.id   AF-A0A163AQ86-F1
#
_cell.length_a   1.000
_cell.length_b   1.000
_cell.length_c   1.000
_cell.angle_alpha   90.00
_cell.angle_beta   90.00
_cell.angle_gamma   90.00
#
_symmetry.space_group_name_H-M   'P 1'
#
loop_
_entity.id
_entity.type
_entity.pdbx_description
1 polymer ?
#
loop_
_entity_poly.entity_id
_entity_poly.type
_entity_poly.pdbx_seq_one_letter_code
_entity_poly.pdbx_strand_id
1 'polypeptide(L)'
;MLFHLCALALLLTITTASLLASLIEPSVSHVRRQAAPLCSQYAYHAANGYEFNNNDWGRGSATSGSQCTTVDSTSSSGVKWPTTWNWQGGQNNLKSYANVGKQFSKGLIVGNIKSMLPRIQWDYQPRDGSSVDYELMVWLARIGCVYPIGNKVTTVNLAGFNWDLYVGPNGSMKVFSFIPADGSWKFSFNADIKVFLLPI
;
A
#
# COMPACT_ATOMS: atom_id res chain seq x y z
N MET A 1 -88.83 -49.36 -30.98
CA MET A 1 -89.78 -48.99 -29.91
C MET A 1 -89.06 -48.07 -28.92
N LEU A 2 -89.78 -47.06 -28.43
CA LEU A 2 -89.55 -46.30 -27.19
C LEU A 2 -88.31 -45.40 -26.99
N PHE A 3 -88.64 -44.11 -26.90
CA PHE A 3 -88.21 -43.06 -25.94
C PHE A 3 -86.96 -42.17 -26.13
N HIS A 4 -87.27 -40.86 -26.11
CA HIS A 4 -86.42 -39.73 -25.71
C HIS A 4 -86.05 -39.77 -24.21
N LEU A 5 -84.93 -39.09 -23.86
CA LEU A 5 -84.77 -38.03 -22.83
C LEU A 5 -83.25 -37.80 -22.67
N CYS A 6 -82.66 -36.66 -23.03
CA CYS A 6 -82.70 -35.34 -22.38
C CYS A 6 -81.90 -35.27 -21.06
N ALA A 7 -80.73 -34.62 -21.09
CA ALA A 7 -80.11 -33.96 -19.93
C ALA A 7 -79.04 -32.95 -20.39
N LEU A 8 -78.98 -31.78 -19.74
CA LEU A 8 -78.06 -30.67 -20.00
C LEU A 8 -77.04 -30.57 -18.85
N ALA A 9 -75.75 -30.36 -19.15
CA ALA A 9 -74.75 -29.88 -18.17
C ALA A 9 -73.58 -29.22 -18.94
N LEU A 10 -73.62 -27.89 -19.11
CA LEU A 10 -72.97 -26.88 -18.25
C LEU A 10 -71.43 -26.79 -18.47
N LEU A 11 -71.02 -25.79 -19.26
CA LEU A 11 -69.62 -25.39 -19.41
C LEU A 11 -69.08 -24.79 -18.09
N LEU A 12 -67.86 -25.17 -17.72
CA LEU A 12 -67.06 -24.45 -16.71
C LEU A 12 -65.77 -23.95 -17.35
N THR A 13 -65.63 -22.64 -17.50
CA THR A 13 -64.42 -22.00 -18.03
C THR A 13 -63.41 -21.79 -16.92
N ILE A 14 -62.25 -22.44 -17.00
CA ILE A 14 -61.14 -22.24 -16.07
C ILE A 14 -60.30 -21.05 -16.55
N THR A 15 -60.35 -19.94 -15.83
CA THR A 15 -59.48 -18.78 -16.05
C THR A 15 -58.14 -18.99 -15.36
N THR A 16 -57.06 -19.10 -16.13
CA THR A 16 -55.70 -19.20 -15.59
C THR A 16 -55.19 -17.83 -15.15
N ALA A 17 -55.18 -17.58 -13.83
CA ALA A 17 -54.53 -16.40 -13.27
C ALA A 17 -53.00 -16.60 -13.23
N SER A 18 -52.27 -15.95 -14.13
CA SER A 18 -50.80 -15.96 -14.12
C SER A 18 -50.25 -15.10 -12.98
N LEU A 19 -49.73 -15.72 -11.93
CA LEU A 19 -48.92 -15.02 -10.93
C LEU A 19 -47.55 -14.66 -11.54
N LEU A 20 -47.35 -13.38 -11.85
CA LEU A 20 -46.01 -12.82 -12.04
C LEU A 20 -45.33 -12.69 -10.67
N ALA A 21 -44.65 -13.76 -10.25
CA ALA A 21 -43.75 -13.70 -9.11
C ALA A 21 -42.54 -12.83 -9.46
N SER A 22 -42.53 -11.58 -8.97
CA SER A 22 -41.36 -10.72 -9.05
C SER A 22 -40.23 -11.31 -8.20
N LEU A 23 -39.17 -11.78 -8.85
CA LEU A 23 -37.95 -12.21 -8.18
C LEU A 23 -37.21 -10.99 -7.65
N ILE A 24 -37.47 -10.62 -6.40
CA ILE A 24 -36.59 -9.72 -5.65
C ILE A 24 -35.33 -10.52 -5.32
N GLU A 25 -34.32 -10.45 -6.18
CA GLU A 25 -33.00 -10.97 -5.87
C GLU A 25 -32.47 -10.26 -4.61
N PRO A 26 -32.09 -10.98 -3.55
CA PRO A 26 -31.52 -10.35 -2.37
C PRO A 26 -30.18 -9.71 -2.76
N SER A 27 -30.03 -8.42 -2.47
CA SER A 27 -28.78 -7.70 -2.73
C SER A 27 -27.66 -8.31 -1.88
N VAL A 28 -26.80 -9.10 -2.54
CA VAL A 28 -25.62 -9.69 -1.88
C VAL A 28 -24.70 -8.57 -1.46
N SER A 29 -24.70 -8.23 -0.17
CA SER A 29 -23.71 -7.31 0.37
C SER A 29 -22.36 -8.00 0.30
N HIS A 30 -21.48 -7.48 -0.56
CA HIS A 30 -20.10 -7.95 -0.60
C HIS A 30 -19.43 -7.61 0.74
N VAL A 31 -19.33 -8.60 1.63
CA VAL A 31 -18.47 -8.51 2.81
C VAL A 31 -17.05 -8.29 2.31
N ARG A 32 -16.57 -7.06 2.43
CA ARG A 32 -15.23 -6.67 2.00
C ARG A 32 -14.23 -7.35 2.94
N ARG A 33 -13.78 -8.55 2.55
CA ARG A 33 -12.84 -9.35 3.33
C ARG A 33 -11.52 -8.59 3.42
N GLN A 34 -11.28 -7.92 4.55
CA GLN A 34 -10.00 -7.29 4.86
C GLN A 34 -8.89 -8.34 4.68
N ALA A 35 -7.74 -7.95 4.15
CA ALA A 35 -6.59 -8.84 4.16
C ALA A 35 -6.23 -9.17 5.62
N ALA A 36 -5.84 -10.42 5.88
CA ALA A 36 -5.41 -10.81 7.22
C ALA A 36 -4.17 -9.98 7.64
N PRO A 37 -4.05 -9.57 8.92
CA PRO A 37 -2.91 -8.79 9.40
C PRO A 37 -1.56 -9.48 9.13
N LEU A 38 -0.63 -8.71 8.56
CA LEU A 38 0.73 -9.11 8.26
C LEU A 38 1.58 -8.97 9.53
N CYS A 39 1.54 -9.98 10.40
CA CYS A 39 2.23 -9.96 11.71
C CYS A 39 3.55 -10.76 11.75
N SER A 40 3.80 -11.67 10.80
CA SER A 40 5.10 -12.36 10.69
C SER A 40 6.17 -11.42 10.12
N GLN A 41 7.45 -11.74 10.34
CA GLN A 41 8.55 -10.80 10.12
C GLN A 41 8.62 -10.21 8.71
N TYR A 42 8.50 -11.07 7.69
CA TYR A 42 8.40 -10.68 6.29
C TYR A 42 7.02 -11.03 5.72
N ALA A 43 5.96 -10.91 6.54
CA ALA A 43 4.59 -11.12 6.08
C ALA A 43 4.28 -10.13 4.95
N TYR A 44 3.70 -10.66 3.88
CA TYR A 44 3.61 -10.01 2.58
C TYR A 44 2.19 -10.06 2.01
N HIS A 45 1.79 -9.02 1.31
CA HIS A 45 0.57 -8.99 0.50
C HIS A 45 0.80 -8.17 -0.77
N ALA A 46 0.18 -8.56 -1.88
CA ALA A 46 0.22 -7.80 -3.13
C ALA A 46 -1.17 -7.72 -3.76
N ALA A 47 -1.58 -6.51 -4.16
CA ALA A 47 -2.86 -6.25 -4.85
C ALA A 47 -2.84 -4.91 -5.59
N ASN A 48 -3.52 -4.85 -6.74
CA ASN A 48 -3.76 -3.60 -7.50
C ASN A 48 -2.50 -2.78 -7.86
N GLY A 49 -1.35 -3.46 -8.01
CA GLY A 49 -0.06 -2.81 -8.28
C GLY A 49 0.55 -2.15 -7.04
N TYR A 50 0.23 -2.61 -5.84
CA TYR A 50 0.95 -2.33 -4.60
C TYR A 50 1.35 -3.64 -3.90
N GLU A 51 2.54 -3.67 -3.30
CA GLU A 51 3.01 -4.69 -2.36
C GLU A 51 3.17 -4.09 -0.96
N PHE A 52 2.88 -4.90 0.05
CA PHE A 52 2.97 -4.52 1.47
C PHE A 52 3.86 -5.54 2.16
N ASN A 53 4.81 -5.06 2.95
CA ASN A 53 5.71 -5.93 3.72
C ASN A 53 5.80 -5.41 5.15
N ASN A 54 5.56 -6.30 6.12
CA ASN A 54 5.71 -5.97 7.54
C ASN A 54 7.16 -5.60 7.87
N ASN A 55 8.13 -6.31 7.27
CA ASN A 55 9.54 -5.97 7.23
C ASN A 55 10.15 -5.52 8.58
N ASP A 56 9.99 -6.34 9.63
CA ASP A 56 10.72 -6.14 10.90
C ASP A 56 12.11 -6.81 10.89
N TRP A 57 12.87 -6.54 9.82
CA TRP A 57 14.23 -7.06 9.58
C TRP A 57 15.18 -6.88 10.76
N GLY A 58 15.05 -5.77 11.50
CA GLY A 58 15.88 -5.40 12.64
C GLY A 58 15.36 -5.89 14.00
N ARG A 59 14.27 -6.69 14.04
CA ARG A 59 13.62 -7.14 15.30
C ARG A 59 14.58 -7.81 16.28
N GLY A 60 15.63 -8.47 15.78
CA GLY A 60 16.64 -9.14 16.62
C GLY A 60 17.47 -8.20 17.48
N SER A 61 17.43 -6.89 17.23
CA SER A 61 18.03 -5.87 18.10
C SER A 61 17.11 -5.40 19.24
N ALA A 62 15.82 -5.77 19.22
CA ALA A 62 14.90 -5.46 20.31
C ALA A 62 15.06 -6.47 21.47
N THR A 63 14.90 -6.00 22.70
CA THR A 63 14.79 -6.88 23.88
C THR A 63 13.39 -7.48 24.01
N SER A 64 12.37 -6.76 23.55
CA SER A 64 11.00 -7.25 23.42
C SER A 64 10.21 -6.40 22.42
N GLY A 65 9.10 -6.95 21.93
CA GLY A 65 8.17 -6.21 21.10
C GLY A 65 7.48 -7.04 20.02
N SER A 66 6.61 -6.37 19.27
CA SER A 66 5.88 -6.93 18.13
C SER A 66 5.44 -5.83 17.16
N GLN A 67 5.11 -6.24 15.94
CA GLN A 67 4.54 -5.37 14.92
C GLN A 67 3.59 -6.14 13.99
N CYS A 68 2.47 -5.51 13.64
CA CYS A 68 1.51 -6.01 12.65
C CYS A 68 1.16 -4.90 11.64
N THR A 69 1.21 -5.22 10.36
CA THR A 69 0.79 -4.32 9.27
C THR A 69 -0.54 -4.79 8.67
N THR A 70 -1.51 -3.90 8.50
CA THR A 70 -2.83 -4.23 7.95
C THR A 70 -3.05 -3.53 6.61
N VAL A 71 -3.73 -4.18 5.68
CA VAL A 71 -4.12 -3.57 4.39
C VAL A 71 -5.62 -3.31 4.41
N ASP A 72 -6.01 -2.05 4.63
CA ASP A 72 -7.41 -1.63 4.73
C ASP A 72 -8.08 -1.49 3.35
N SER A 73 -7.33 -0.99 2.37
CA SER A 73 -7.80 -0.87 0.99
C SER A 73 -6.67 -0.80 -0.02
N THR A 74 -6.95 -1.33 -1.20
CA THR A 74 -6.12 -1.17 -2.40
C THR A 74 -7.03 -0.86 -3.59
N SER A 75 -6.56 0.02 -4.47
CA SER A 75 -7.15 0.31 -5.79
C SER A 75 -6.03 0.66 -6.76
N SER A 76 -6.35 0.89 -8.04
CA SER A 76 -5.38 1.43 -9.00
C SER A 76 -4.95 2.87 -8.69
N SER A 77 -5.74 3.61 -7.90
CA SER A 77 -5.54 5.02 -7.56
C SER A 77 -4.87 5.28 -6.21
N GLY A 78 -4.84 4.29 -5.31
CA GLY A 78 -4.32 4.49 -3.95
C GLY A 78 -4.43 3.27 -3.04
N VAL A 79 -3.92 3.43 -1.83
CA VAL A 79 -3.95 2.43 -0.77
C VAL A 79 -4.21 3.06 0.59
N LYS A 80 -4.75 2.28 1.52
CA LYS A 80 -4.77 2.60 2.95
C LYS A 80 -4.24 1.39 3.71
N TRP A 81 -3.25 1.62 4.56
CA TRP A 81 -2.57 0.57 5.33
C TRP A 81 -2.00 1.17 6.63
N PRO A 82 -2.50 0.79 7.82
CA PRO A 82 -1.84 1.09 9.08
C PRO A 82 -0.81 0.02 9.43
N THR A 83 0.17 0.40 10.26
CA THR A 83 1.02 -0.55 10.99
C THR A 83 0.97 -0.20 12.48
N THR A 84 0.87 -1.20 13.34
CA THR A 84 0.90 -1.05 14.80
C THR A 84 2.10 -1.81 15.35
N TRP A 85 2.80 -1.21 16.30
CA TRP A 85 4.01 -1.77 16.89
C TRP A 85 4.17 -1.35 18.35
N ASN A 86 4.93 -2.16 19.08
CA ASN A 86 5.52 -1.80 20.38
C ASN A 86 6.89 -2.45 20.41
N TRP A 87 7.97 -1.66 20.49
CA TRP A 87 9.35 -2.14 20.47
C TRP A 87 10.14 -1.57 21.65
N GLN A 88 10.96 -2.40 22.27
CA GLN A 88 11.82 -2.03 23.41
C GLN A 88 13.25 -2.51 23.18
N GLY A 89 14.23 -1.81 23.77
CA GLY A 89 15.66 -2.15 23.63
C GLY A 89 16.27 -1.82 22.26
N GLY A 90 17.56 -2.11 22.10
CA GLY A 90 18.33 -1.78 20.89
C GLY A 90 18.31 -0.29 20.58
N GLN A 91 18.73 0.54 21.52
CA GLN A 91 18.74 2.00 21.35
C GLN A 91 19.54 2.36 20.09
N ASN A 92 18.98 3.24 19.24
CA ASN A 92 19.52 3.64 17.93
C ASN A 92 19.50 2.55 16.84
N ASN A 93 19.08 1.31 17.11
CA ASN A 93 18.84 0.30 16.06
C ASN A 93 17.41 0.39 15.52
N LEU A 94 17.26 0.52 14.20
CA LEU A 94 15.97 0.36 13.52
C LEU A 94 15.46 -1.07 13.71
N LYS A 95 14.19 -1.24 14.09
CA LYS A 95 13.57 -2.56 14.27
C LYS A 95 12.86 -3.05 13.01
N SER A 96 12.33 -2.12 12.24
CA SER A 96 11.53 -2.42 11.06
C SER A 96 11.58 -1.28 10.04
N TYR A 97 11.11 -1.59 8.84
CA TYR A 97 10.68 -0.62 7.85
C TYR A 97 9.44 -1.16 7.15
N ALA A 98 8.33 -1.24 7.88
CA ALA A 98 7.03 -1.59 7.33
C ALA A 98 6.69 -0.61 6.20
N ASN A 99 6.40 -1.13 5.01
CA ASN A 99 6.28 -0.30 3.82
C ASN A 99 5.18 -0.81 2.89
N VAL A 100 4.63 0.13 2.12
CA VAL A 100 4.04 -0.17 0.83
C VAL A 100 5.05 0.13 -0.27
N GLY A 101 5.49 -0.90 -0.98
CA GLY A 101 6.06 -0.73 -2.29
C GLY A 101 4.92 -0.49 -3.26
N LYS A 102 4.86 0.66 -3.93
CA LYS A 102 4.24 0.64 -5.26
C LYS A 102 5.33 0.19 -6.21
N GLN A 103 4.96 -0.73 -7.05
CA GLN A 103 5.83 -1.68 -7.72
C GLN A 103 6.63 -0.96 -8.89
N PHE A 104 7.84 -1.30 -9.41
CA PHE A 104 8.36 -0.78 -10.71
C PHE A 104 8.96 -1.83 -11.68
N SER A 105 8.59 -1.83 -12.99
CA SER A 105 9.22 -2.69 -14.03
C SER A 105 10.72 -2.40 -14.06
N LYS A 106 11.55 -3.45 -14.14
CA LYS A 106 13.00 -3.29 -14.11
C LYS A 106 13.53 -2.59 -15.38
N GLY A 107 14.74 -2.02 -15.29
CA GLY A 107 15.43 -1.39 -16.43
C GLY A 107 15.08 0.08 -16.70
N LEU A 108 14.28 0.73 -15.85
CA LEU A 108 14.01 2.18 -15.98
C LEU A 108 15.25 3.01 -15.60
N ILE A 109 15.82 3.68 -16.60
CA ILE A 109 16.93 4.63 -16.41
C ILE A 109 16.37 5.93 -15.83
N VAL A 110 16.84 6.34 -14.64
CA VAL A 110 16.35 7.54 -13.92
C VAL A 110 16.38 8.81 -14.78
N GLY A 111 17.38 8.97 -15.66
CA GLY A 111 17.47 10.10 -16.60
C GLY A 111 16.31 10.18 -17.60
N ASN A 112 15.70 9.04 -17.95
CA ASN A 112 14.59 8.96 -18.92
C ASN A 112 13.21 9.08 -18.25
N ILE A 113 13.14 9.07 -16.91
CA ILE A 113 11.89 9.22 -16.16
C ILE A 113 11.52 10.71 -16.11
N LYS A 114 10.46 11.08 -16.83
CA LYS A 114 9.94 12.46 -16.88
C LYS A 114 9.34 12.93 -15.54
N SER A 115 8.72 12.02 -14.81
CA SER A 115 7.97 12.31 -13.58
C SER A 115 7.81 11.04 -12.74
N MET A 116 7.89 11.20 -11.42
CA MET A 116 7.64 10.21 -10.37
C MET A 116 6.63 10.76 -9.35
N LEU A 117 5.50 11.26 -9.84
CA LEU A 117 4.26 11.28 -9.05
C LEU A 117 3.96 9.85 -8.57
N PRO A 118 3.30 9.64 -7.41
CA PRO A 118 3.04 8.31 -6.84
C PRO A 118 2.10 7.42 -7.70
N ARG A 119 2.65 6.86 -8.78
CA ARG A 119 2.15 5.74 -9.59
C ARG A 119 3.35 4.92 -10.06
N ILE A 120 3.30 3.62 -9.79
CA ILE A 120 4.41 2.68 -9.94
C ILE A 120 3.76 1.27 -10.25
N GLN A 121 4.26 0.42 -11.20
CA GLN A 121 3.88 -1.02 -11.40
C GLN A 121 5.11 -1.94 -11.66
N TRP A 122 5.25 -3.15 -11.05
CA TRP A 122 6.48 -4.03 -11.06
C TRP A 122 6.47 -5.30 -11.88
N ASP A 123 7.59 -6.00 -11.71
CA ASP A 123 7.74 -7.44 -11.65
C ASP A 123 8.71 -7.81 -10.48
N TYR A 124 8.38 -8.81 -9.66
CA TYR A 124 9.31 -9.36 -8.66
C TYR A 124 10.09 -10.50 -9.31
N GLN A 125 11.40 -10.31 -9.45
CA GLN A 125 12.32 -11.42 -9.71
C GLN A 125 13.43 -11.38 -8.65
N PRO A 126 13.94 -12.56 -8.23
CA PRO A 126 15.01 -12.68 -7.23
C PRO A 126 16.14 -11.68 -7.45
N ARG A 127 16.69 -11.16 -6.34
CA ARG A 127 17.86 -10.27 -6.40
C ARG A 127 19.13 -11.12 -6.42
N ASP A 128 19.57 -11.47 -7.62
CA ASP A 128 20.93 -11.97 -7.84
C ASP A 128 21.93 -10.83 -7.62
N GLY A 129 22.58 -10.81 -6.45
CA GLY A 129 23.91 -10.22 -6.20
C GLY A 129 24.19 -8.73 -6.52
N SER A 130 23.23 -7.97 -7.03
CA SER A 130 23.47 -6.61 -7.54
C SER A 130 23.74 -5.61 -6.41
N SER A 131 24.83 -4.84 -6.49
CA SER A 131 25.03 -3.69 -5.62
C SER A 131 23.87 -2.69 -5.79
N VAL A 132 23.43 -2.12 -4.66
CA VAL A 132 22.61 -0.90 -4.70
C VAL A 132 23.59 0.24 -4.46
N ASP A 133 23.86 1.02 -5.50
CA ASP A 133 24.87 2.08 -5.43
C ASP A 133 24.37 3.31 -4.66
N TYR A 134 23.05 3.55 -4.70
CA TYR A 134 22.41 4.74 -4.13
C TYR A 134 21.08 4.42 -3.43
N GLU A 135 20.84 5.07 -2.29
CA GLU A 135 19.55 5.14 -1.61
C GLU A 135 19.11 6.61 -1.49
N LEU A 136 17.83 6.88 -1.74
CA LEU A 136 17.23 8.20 -1.53
C LEU A 136 16.02 8.07 -0.61
N MET A 137 16.03 8.83 0.48
CA MET A 137 14.95 8.89 1.45
C MET A 137 14.40 10.31 1.56
N VAL A 138 13.07 10.48 1.47
CA VAL A 138 12.39 11.73 1.83
C VAL A 138 11.59 11.46 3.11
N TRP A 139 12.07 11.99 4.24
CA TRP A 139 11.48 11.74 5.55
C TRP A 139 10.34 12.74 5.76
N LEU A 140 9.10 12.26 5.92
CA LEU A 140 7.96 13.16 6.16
C LEU A 140 7.79 13.54 7.64
N ALA A 141 8.44 12.82 8.56
CA ALA A 141 8.47 13.14 9.98
C ALA A 141 9.78 12.66 10.60
N ARG A 142 10.16 13.27 11.73
CA ARG A 142 11.25 12.85 12.61
C ARG A 142 10.73 12.86 14.03
N ILE A 143 10.63 11.68 14.64
CA ILE A 143 9.97 11.49 15.94
C ILE A 143 11.01 10.97 16.95
N GLY A 144 11.21 11.71 18.04
CA GLY A 144 12.23 11.40 19.03
C GLY A 144 13.66 11.56 18.51
N CYS A 145 14.62 10.96 19.24
CA CYS A 145 16.07 11.14 19.00
C CYS A 145 16.62 10.19 17.91
N VAL A 146 15.94 10.10 16.77
CA VAL A 146 16.41 9.36 15.59
C VAL A 146 17.23 10.26 14.67
N TYR A 147 18.18 9.72 13.90
CA TYR A 147 19.06 10.46 12.99
C TYR A 147 19.16 9.72 11.65
N PRO A 148 19.31 10.43 10.51
CA PRO A 148 19.60 9.81 9.23
C PRO A 148 21.04 9.30 9.17
N ILE A 149 21.34 8.55 8.11
CA ILE A 149 22.71 8.14 7.78
C ILE A 149 23.50 9.36 7.27
N GLY A 150 24.73 9.54 7.78
CA GLY A 150 25.65 10.56 7.33
C GLY A 150 25.50 11.93 8.02
N ASN A 151 25.99 12.98 7.35
CA ASN A 151 26.06 14.33 7.88
C ASN A 151 25.21 15.30 7.03
N LYS A 152 24.69 16.37 7.66
CA LYS A 152 24.03 17.45 6.93
C LYS A 152 25.04 18.12 6.00
N VAL A 153 24.69 18.22 4.72
CA VAL A 153 25.48 18.87 3.68
C VAL A 153 24.98 20.31 3.46
N THR A 154 23.67 20.49 3.32
CA THR A 154 23.05 21.79 3.02
C THR A 154 21.54 21.76 3.33
N THR A 155 20.85 22.88 3.10
CA THR A 155 19.39 23.00 3.10
C THR A 155 18.92 23.39 1.69
N VAL A 156 17.91 22.70 1.14
CA VAL A 156 17.43 22.86 -0.24
C VAL A 156 15.93 23.16 -0.27
N ASN A 157 15.45 23.93 -1.25
CA ASN A 157 14.01 24.05 -1.50
C ASN A 157 13.60 23.11 -2.64
N LEU A 158 12.78 22.10 -2.34
CA LEU A 158 12.29 21.12 -3.31
C LEU A 158 10.80 20.86 -3.08
N ALA A 159 10.03 20.85 -4.17
CA ALA A 159 8.57 20.70 -4.17
C ALA A 159 7.83 21.70 -3.25
N GLY A 160 8.38 22.90 -3.05
CA GLY A 160 7.80 23.94 -2.18
C GLY A 160 8.14 23.81 -0.69
N PHE A 161 8.98 22.85 -0.29
CA PHE A 161 9.40 22.64 1.09
C PHE A 161 10.92 22.81 1.24
N ASN A 162 11.36 23.27 2.42
CA ASN A 162 12.77 23.31 2.78
C ASN A 162 13.19 21.99 3.43
N TRP A 163 14.24 21.37 2.89
CA TRP A 163 14.78 20.09 3.34
C TRP A 163 16.24 20.23 3.74
N ASP A 164 16.59 19.75 4.92
CA ASP A 164 17.98 19.47 5.26
C ASP A 164 18.41 18.18 4.56
N LEU A 165 19.41 18.31 3.69
CA LEU A 165 20.00 17.19 2.98
C LEU A 165 21.14 16.60 3.82
N TYR A 166 21.01 15.32 4.17
CA TYR A 166 22.05 14.50 4.78
C TYR A 166 22.61 13.52 3.75
N VAL A 167 23.93 13.29 3.77
CA VAL A 167 24.60 12.33 2.87
C VAL A 167 25.61 11.50 3.65
N GLY A 168 25.60 10.18 3.43
CA GLY A 168 26.57 9.26 4.03
C GLY A 168 26.54 7.84 3.44
N PRO A 169 27.51 6.98 3.78
CA PRO A 169 27.58 5.59 3.31
C PRO A 169 26.75 4.64 4.18
N ASN A 170 26.21 3.60 3.56
CA ASN A 170 25.63 2.41 4.19
C ASN A 170 26.19 1.15 3.50
N GLY A 171 27.29 0.62 4.04
CA GLY A 171 28.11 -0.35 3.30
C GLY A 171 28.67 0.28 2.02
N SER A 172 28.44 -0.35 0.86
CA SER A 172 28.80 0.19 -0.46
C SER A 172 27.84 1.25 -1.00
N MET A 173 26.67 1.44 -0.39
CA MET A 173 25.59 2.29 -0.88
C MET A 173 25.75 3.73 -0.40
N LYS A 174 25.56 4.73 -1.27
CA LYS A 174 25.52 6.14 -0.89
C LYS A 174 24.08 6.59 -0.63
N VAL A 175 23.80 6.96 0.62
CA VAL A 175 22.48 7.38 1.09
C VAL A 175 22.35 8.89 1.02
N PHE A 176 21.22 9.36 0.48
CA PHE A 176 20.76 10.75 0.53
C PHE A 176 19.45 10.79 1.34
N SER A 177 19.40 11.60 2.41
CA SER A 177 18.21 11.74 3.25
C SER A 177 17.78 13.20 3.33
N PHE A 178 16.57 13.50 2.86
CA PHE A 178 15.93 14.81 2.92
C PHE A 178 14.99 14.84 4.13
N ILE A 179 15.26 15.72 5.10
CA ILE A 179 14.48 15.87 6.34
C ILE A 179 13.86 17.29 6.38
N PRO A 180 12.63 17.52 6.88
CA PRO A 180 12.04 18.84 6.94
C PRO A 180 12.90 19.79 7.79
N ALA A 181 13.43 20.85 7.18
CA ALA A 181 14.35 21.78 7.83
C ALA A 181 13.69 22.58 8.96
N ASP A 182 12.36 22.71 8.90
CA ASP A 182 11.51 23.33 9.93
C ASP A 182 11.18 22.38 11.11
N GLY A 183 11.63 21.12 11.06
CA GLY A 183 11.33 20.09 12.06
C GLY A 183 9.88 19.61 12.10
N SER A 184 9.00 20.15 11.25
CA SER A 184 7.57 19.85 11.25
C SER A 184 7.24 18.53 10.53
N TRP A 185 6.15 17.89 10.94
CA TRP A 185 5.69 16.66 10.33
C TRP A 185 4.74 16.95 9.16
N LYS A 186 4.99 16.33 8.01
CA LYS A 186 4.21 16.48 6.78
C LYS A 186 3.17 15.36 6.70
N PHE A 187 2.08 15.49 7.47
CA PHE A 187 0.95 14.54 7.48
C PHE A 187 0.23 14.42 6.13
N SER A 188 0.32 15.46 5.30
CA SER A 188 -0.06 15.44 3.89
C SER A 188 1.14 15.88 3.07
N PHE A 189 1.45 15.13 2.02
CA PHE A 189 2.55 15.40 1.10
C PHE A 189 2.16 14.95 -0.30
N ASN A 190 2.29 15.85 -1.27
CA ASN A 190 2.03 15.56 -2.68
C ASN A 190 3.10 16.28 -3.50
N ALA A 191 3.99 15.51 -4.11
CA ALA A 191 5.12 16.00 -4.87
C ALA A 191 5.51 14.99 -5.95
N ASP A 192 6.23 15.47 -6.96
CA ASP A 192 6.95 14.62 -7.88
C ASP A 192 8.30 14.22 -7.25
N ILE A 193 8.52 12.93 -6.99
CA ILE A 193 9.77 12.42 -6.40
C ILE A 193 10.97 12.67 -7.33
N LYS A 194 10.75 12.87 -8.63
CA LYS A 194 11.81 13.12 -9.62
C LYS A 194 12.64 14.36 -9.27
N VAL A 195 12.07 15.38 -8.61
CA VAL A 195 12.82 16.60 -8.25
C VAL A 195 13.95 16.34 -7.25
N PHE A 196 13.85 15.29 -6.43
CA PHE A 196 14.90 14.88 -5.49
C PHE A 196 16.03 14.08 -6.16
N LEU A 197 15.80 13.60 -7.39
CA LEU A 197 16.75 12.84 -8.22
C LEU A 197 17.44 13.71 -9.28
N LEU A 198 17.24 15.03 -9.24
CA LEU A 198 17.96 15.98 -10.08
C LEU A 198 19.25 16.44 -9.36
N PRO A 199 20.26 16.93 -10.11
CA PRO A 199 21.39 17.64 -9.50
C PRO A 199 20.91 18.81 -8.64
N ILE A 200 21.60 19.03 -7.52
CA ILE A 200 21.33 20.04 -6.49
C ILE A 200 22.50 21.02 -6.47
#